data_AF-A9QW19-F1
#
_entry.id   AF-A9QW19-F1
#
_cell.length_a   1.000
_cell.length_b   1.000
_cell.length_c   1.000
_cell.angle_alpha   90.00
_cell.angle_beta   90.00
_cell.angle_gamma   90.00
#
_symmetry.space_group_name_H-M   'P 1'
#
loop_
_entity.id
_entity.type
_entity.pdbx_description
1 polymer ?
#
loop_
_entity_poly.entity_id
_entity_poly.type
_entity_poly.pdbx_seq_one_letter_code
_entity_poly.pdbx_strand_id
1 'polypeptide(L)'
;WRADRNRFLVGATINKWTIASGTRYPSRDADKLADMIFRMASSNGMQITSKATPSTHIGGRQGLRDFIDYFKGKQDYDLIIVVVPNSGPQYSFVKQAAELNVGCLTQCIKERTIGRLNPQTVGNILLKINSKMNGTNHRLSPNSRPLIMKRPCMIMGADVTHPSPDARDIPSVAAVTASHDPNAFQYNICWRL
;
A
#
# COMPACT_ATOMS: atom_id res chain seq x y z
N TRP A 1 -12.58 -15.75 -9.98
CA TRP A 1 -11.75 -16.17 -8.83
C TRP A 1 -11.99 -15.20 -7.68
N ARG A 2 -12.11 -15.69 -6.43
CA ARG A 2 -12.12 -14.87 -5.22
C ARG A 2 -10.97 -15.33 -4.33
N ALA A 3 -10.27 -14.38 -3.72
CA ALA A 3 -9.17 -14.65 -2.78
C ALA A 3 -9.66 -15.19 -1.42
N ASP A 4 -10.98 -15.17 -1.18
CA ASP A 4 -11.63 -15.44 0.11
C ASP A 4 -11.39 -16.83 0.72
N ARG A 5 -10.79 -17.76 -0.04
CA ARG A 5 -10.46 -19.13 0.41
C ARG A 5 -9.00 -19.53 0.28
N ASN A 6 -8.16 -18.69 -0.33
CA ASN A 6 -6.75 -19.02 -0.55
C ASN A 6 -5.86 -18.11 0.28
N ARG A 7 -5.05 -18.71 1.15
CA ARG A 7 -3.91 -18.05 1.78
C ARG A 7 -3.02 -17.48 0.68
N PHE A 8 -2.37 -16.35 0.95
CA PHE A 8 -1.33 -15.82 0.08
C PHE A 8 -0.24 -16.88 -0.10
N LEU A 9 0.30 -16.96 -1.32
CA LEU A 9 1.38 -17.90 -1.63
C LEU A 9 2.60 -17.67 -0.72
N VAL A 10 2.94 -16.40 -0.51
CA VAL A 10 3.93 -15.95 0.45
C VAL A 10 3.32 -14.77 1.20
N GLY A 11 2.96 -14.99 2.47
CA GLY A 11 2.46 -13.94 3.34
C GLY A 11 3.61 -13.17 3.98
N ALA A 12 3.50 -11.85 4.00
CA ALA A 12 4.46 -10.97 4.63
C ALA A 12 4.36 -11.03 6.16
N THR A 13 5.47 -10.66 6.79
CA THR A 13 5.56 -10.49 8.25
C THR A 13 5.53 -9.00 8.59
N ILE A 14 4.70 -8.61 9.56
CA ILE A 14 4.58 -7.25 10.07
C ILE A 14 4.79 -7.31 11.57
N ASN A 15 5.88 -6.70 12.04
CA ASN A 15 6.24 -6.67 13.44
C ASN A 15 5.76 -5.40 14.14
N LYS A 16 5.93 -4.24 13.48
CA LYS A 16 5.58 -2.95 14.05
C LYS A 16 4.75 -2.13 13.08
N TRP A 17 3.49 -1.85 13.44
CA TRP A 17 2.58 -1.09 12.59
C TRP A 17 1.62 -0.22 13.39
N THR A 18 1.06 0.80 12.73
CA THR A 18 0.10 1.73 13.35
C THR A 18 -0.92 2.25 12.35
N ILE A 19 -1.95 2.90 12.88
CA ILE A 19 -2.95 3.65 12.11
C ILE A 19 -2.84 5.12 12.49
N ALA A 20 -2.62 5.98 11.49
CA ALA A 20 -2.61 7.42 11.65
C ALA A 20 -3.88 8.04 11.03
N SER A 21 -4.44 9.03 11.69
CA SER A 21 -5.57 9.81 11.18
C SER A 21 -5.07 11.12 10.60
N GLY A 22 -5.01 11.21 9.28
CA GLY A 22 -4.73 12.43 8.51
C GLY A 22 -6.01 13.19 8.12
N THR A 23 -7.09 12.98 8.87
CA THR A 23 -8.41 13.61 8.70
C THR A 23 -8.61 14.68 9.76
N ARG A 24 -9.52 15.64 9.52
CA ARG A 24 -9.78 16.75 10.46
C ARG A 24 -10.10 16.26 11.88
N TYR A 25 -10.82 15.15 11.99
CA TYR A 25 -11.15 14.48 13.25
C TYR A 25 -10.56 13.07 13.27
N PRO A 26 -10.25 12.53 14.47
CA PRO A 26 -9.86 11.13 14.62
C PRO A 26 -10.91 10.19 14.03
N SER A 27 -10.47 9.17 13.32
CA SER A 27 -11.38 8.15 12.79
C SER A 27 -11.90 7.26 13.92
N ARG A 28 -13.23 7.29 14.15
CA ARG A 28 -13.89 6.50 15.21
C ARG A 28 -13.77 4.98 15.02
N ASP A 29 -13.56 4.54 13.79
CA ASP A 29 -13.51 3.13 13.39
C ASP A 29 -12.07 2.63 13.16
N ALA A 30 -11.04 3.42 13.55
CA ALA A 30 -9.65 3.01 13.41
C ALA A 30 -9.33 1.73 14.19
N ASP A 31 -9.84 1.61 15.43
CA ASP A 31 -9.63 0.43 16.27
C ASP A 31 -10.34 -0.80 15.67
N LYS A 32 -11.55 -0.61 15.13
CA LYS A 32 -12.27 -1.65 14.41
C LYS A 32 -11.49 -2.14 13.18
N LEU A 33 -10.88 -1.22 12.42
CA LEU A 33 -10.00 -1.57 11.31
C LEU A 33 -8.78 -2.38 11.80
N ALA A 34 -8.11 -1.91 12.86
CA ALA A 34 -6.94 -2.57 13.41
C ALA A 34 -7.25 -4.02 13.79
N ASP A 35 -8.37 -4.22 14.50
CA ASP A 35 -8.85 -5.52 14.92
C ASP A 35 -9.18 -6.44 13.74
N MET A 36 -9.85 -5.92 12.71
CA MET A 36 -10.19 -6.72 11.53
C MET A 36 -8.93 -7.12 10.74
N ILE A 37 -7.97 -6.21 10.58
CA ILE A 37 -6.68 -6.52 9.95
C ILE A 37 -5.94 -7.59 10.75
N PHE A 38 -5.82 -7.42 12.07
CA PHE A 38 -5.11 -8.36 12.93
C PHE A 38 -5.73 -9.77 12.85
N ARG A 39 -7.05 -9.89 12.88
CA ARG A 39 -7.75 -11.18 12.78
C ARG A 39 -7.65 -11.82 11.39
N MET A 40 -7.78 -11.01 10.33
CA MET A 40 -7.85 -11.51 8.95
C MET A 40 -6.47 -11.75 8.32
N ALA A 41 -5.42 -11.08 8.79
CA ALA A 41 -4.07 -11.27 8.25
C ALA A 41 -3.60 -12.72 8.39
N SER A 42 -3.76 -13.31 9.58
CA SER A 42 -3.37 -14.69 9.86
C SER A 42 -4.12 -15.71 9.01
N SER A 43 -5.43 -15.51 8.79
CA SER A 43 -6.22 -16.40 7.92
C SER A 43 -5.83 -16.29 6.44
N ASN A 44 -5.23 -15.17 6.02
CA ASN A 44 -4.65 -14.98 4.70
C ASN A 44 -3.17 -15.41 4.63
N GLY A 45 -2.60 -15.94 5.71
CA GLY A 45 -1.22 -16.44 5.75
C GLY A 45 -0.15 -15.39 6.00
N MET A 46 -0.51 -14.15 6.34
CA MET A 46 0.43 -13.14 6.83
C MET A 46 0.73 -13.36 8.32
N GLN A 47 1.88 -12.90 8.79
CA GLN A 47 2.27 -12.95 10.20
C GLN A 47 2.25 -11.54 10.77
N ILE A 48 1.31 -11.22 11.65
CA ILE A 48 1.29 -9.93 12.37
C ILE A 48 1.58 -10.22 13.84
N THR A 49 2.74 -9.81 14.33
CA THR A 49 3.21 -10.21 15.67
C THR A 49 2.66 -9.31 16.78
N SER A 50 2.19 -8.10 16.45
CA SER A 50 1.58 -7.17 17.40
C SER A 50 0.25 -6.61 16.91
N LYS A 51 -0.64 -6.26 17.84
CA LYS A 51 -1.73 -5.32 17.51
C LYS A 51 -1.13 -3.98 17.07
N ALA A 52 -1.88 -3.20 16.30
CA ALA A 52 -1.47 -1.86 15.93
C ALA A 52 -1.20 -1.01 17.19
N THR A 53 -0.14 -0.20 17.17
CA THR A 53 0.02 0.81 18.23
C THR A 53 -1.14 1.81 18.16
N PRO A 54 -1.57 2.39 19.30
CA PRO A 54 -2.76 3.25 19.37
C PRO A 54 -2.81 4.29 18.26
N SER A 55 -4.01 4.49 17.70
CA SER A 55 -4.17 5.39 16.56
C SER A 55 -3.78 6.81 16.96
N THR A 56 -2.95 7.46 16.13
CA THR A 56 -2.49 8.83 16.40
C THR A 56 -3.17 9.78 15.42
N HIS A 57 -3.79 10.83 15.94
CA HIS A 57 -4.27 11.93 15.12
C HIS A 57 -3.09 12.82 14.71
N ILE A 58 -2.95 13.07 13.42
CA ILE A 58 -1.96 14.01 12.91
C ILE A 58 -2.59 15.41 13.04
N GLY A 59 -2.13 16.13 14.06
CA GLY A 59 -2.59 17.47 14.38
C GLY A 59 -2.14 18.51 13.33
N GLY A 60 -2.43 19.78 13.62
CA GLY A 60 -2.06 20.90 12.75
C GLY A 60 -3.02 21.10 11.57
N ARG A 61 -2.52 21.69 10.49
CA ARG A 61 -3.29 21.94 9.26
C ARG A 61 -3.34 20.73 8.33
N GLN A 62 -2.64 19.64 8.69
CA GLN A 62 -2.48 18.43 7.88
C GLN A 62 -1.85 18.75 6.53
N GLY A 63 -0.86 19.64 6.57
CA GLY A 63 0.01 19.96 5.43
C GLY A 63 1.16 18.98 5.32
N LEU A 64 1.97 19.14 4.26
CA LEU A 64 3.12 18.28 3.98
C LEU A 64 4.09 18.17 5.19
N ARG A 65 4.40 19.30 5.85
CA ARG A 65 5.31 19.34 6.99
C ARG A 65 4.82 18.51 8.18
N ASP A 66 3.51 18.57 8.47
CA ASP A 66 2.90 17.81 9.57
C ASP A 66 3.09 16.30 9.36
N PHE A 67 2.93 15.83 8.11
CA PHE A 67 3.17 14.42 7.77
C PHE A 67 4.65 14.05 7.81
N ILE A 68 5.55 14.93 7.35
CA ILE A 68 7.01 14.69 7.44
C ILE A 68 7.43 14.52 8.90
N ASP A 69 7.01 15.43 9.77
CA ASP A 69 7.39 15.41 11.18
C ASP A 69 6.80 14.18 11.89
N TYR A 70 5.57 13.78 11.54
CA TYR A 70 4.99 12.52 12.02
C TYR A 70 5.79 11.29 11.57
N PHE A 71 6.15 11.19 10.29
CA PHE A 71 6.85 10.00 9.76
C PHE A 71 8.29 9.88 10.25
N LYS A 72 8.98 11.00 10.52
CA LYS A 72 10.34 10.96 11.11
C LYS A 72 10.39 10.16 12.41
N GLY A 73 9.34 10.25 13.23
CA GLY A 73 9.23 9.47 14.47
C GLY A 73 8.77 8.02 14.30
N LYS A 74 8.66 7.53 13.05
CA LYS A 74 8.05 6.23 12.71
C LYS A 74 8.89 5.42 11.71
N GLN A 75 10.16 5.75 11.53
CA GLN A 75 11.04 5.05 10.58
C GLN A 75 11.31 3.58 10.95
N ASP A 76 11.10 3.20 12.20
CA ASP A 76 11.23 1.84 12.71
C ASP A 76 9.92 1.02 12.59
N TYR A 77 8.88 1.57 11.96
CA TYR A 77 7.64 0.87 11.67
C TYR A 77 7.70 0.19 10.30
N ASP A 78 7.30 -1.08 10.25
CA ASP A 78 7.18 -1.84 9.00
C ASP A 78 6.05 -1.31 8.11
N LEU A 79 4.96 -0.82 8.73
CA LEU A 79 3.78 -0.33 8.01
C LEU A 79 3.06 0.78 8.77
N ILE A 80 2.69 1.83 8.05
CA ILE A 80 1.81 2.90 8.56
C ILE A 80 0.55 2.97 7.71
N ILE A 81 -0.60 2.65 8.29
CA ILE A 81 -1.89 2.84 7.65
C ILE A 81 -2.34 4.27 7.91
N VAL A 82 -2.67 5.03 6.87
CA VAL A 82 -3.08 6.43 7.02
C VAL A 82 -4.52 6.61 6.55
N VAL A 83 -5.42 6.98 7.45
CA VAL A 83 -6.78 7.38 7.09
C VAL A 83 -6.73 8.79 6.56
N VAL A 84 -7.18 8.98 5.32
CA VAL A 84 -7.20 10.28 4.63
C VAL A 84 -8.64 10.70 4.29
N PRO A 85 -8.91 12.01 4.18
CA PRO A 85 -10.20 12.51 3.73
C PRO A 85 -10.58 11.99 2.34
N ASN A 86 -11.87 12.07 2.01
CA ASN A 86 -12.38 11.58 0.73
C ASN A 86 -11.91 12.41 -0.49
N SER A 87 -11.62 13.69 -0.24
CA SER A 87 -11.18 14.71 -1.19
C SER A 87 -10.09 15.57 -0.56
N GLY A 88 -9.37 16.33 -1.40
CA GLY A 88 -8.30 17.21 -0.95
C GLY A 88 -6.90 16.63 -1.12
N PRO A 89 -5.86 17.44 -0.81
CA PRO A 89 -4.47 17.13 -1.13
C PRO A 89 -3.78 16.17 -0.15
N GLN A 90 -4.44 15.78 0.95
CA GLN A 90 -3.83 15.02 2.04
C GLN A 90 -3.21 13.70 1.58
N TYR A 91 -3.83 13.00 0.63
CA TYR A 91 -3.24 11.79 0.05
C TYR A 91 -1.89 12.08 -0.62
N SER A 92 -1.81 13.17 -1.39
CA SER A 92 -0.57 13.59 -2.06
C SER A 92 0.49 13.98 -1.03
N PHE A 93 0.12 14.73 0.00
CA PHE A 93 1.04 15.09 1.09
C PHE A 93 1.58 13.88 1.85
N VAL A 94 0.73 12.91 2.17
CA VAL A 94 1.16 11.63 2.79
C VAL A 94 2.17 10.92 1.91
N LYS A 95 1.91 10.84 0.60
CA LYS A 95 2.77 10.14 -0.35
C LYS A 95 4.11 10.83 -0.55
N GLN A 96 4.11 12.15 -0.71
CA GLN A 96 5.34 12.93 -0.79
C GLN A 96 6.18 12.79 0.50
N ALA A 97 5.57 13.01 1.66
CA ALA A 97 6.26 12.90 2.94
C ALA A 97 6.85 11.51 3.18
N ALA A 98 6.07 10.45 2.94
CA ALA A 98 6.52 9.09 3.20
C ALA A 98 7.53 8.57 2.17
N GLU A 99 7.30 8.79 0.87
CA GLU A 99 8.06 8.14 -0.20
C GLU A 99 9.23 8.99 -0.70
N LEU A 100 9.12 10.34 -0.66
CA LEU A 100 10.16 11.24 -1.16
C LEU A 100 11.01 11.86 -0.04
N ASN A 101 10.47 12.04 1.17
CA ASN A 101 11.18 12.76 2.23
C ASN A 101 11.72 11.86 3.36
N VAL A 102 11.00 10.81 3.77
CA VAL A 102 11.34 10.07 5.00
C VAL A 102 11.68 8.58 4.75
N GLY A 103 11.02 7.93 3.79
CA GLY A 103 11.22 6.51 3.50
C GLY A 103 10.37 5.57 4.37
N CYS A 104 9.06 5.81 4.47
CA CYS A 104 8.14 4.95 5.22
C CYS A 104 7.15 4.22 4.31
N LEU A 105 6.86 2.94 4.60
CA LEU A 105 5.86 2.20 3.85
C LEU A 105 4.45 2.53 4.34
N THR A 106 3.60 3.01 3.42
CA THR A 106 2.25 3.48 3.75
C THR A 106 1.13 2.74 3.03
N GLN A 107 0.02 2.51 3.73
CA GLN A 107 -1.26 2.13 3.14
C GLN A 107 -2.34 3.17 3.47
N CYS A 108 -2.65 4.04 2.51
CA CYS A 108 -3.70 5.03 2.69
C CYS A 108 -5.10 4.42 2.52
N ILE A 109 -6.06 4.82 3.34
CA ILE A 109 -7.47 4.40 3.27
C ILE A 109 -8.34 5.66 3.34
N LYS A 110 -9.33 5.78 2.45
CA LYS A 110 -10.28 6.89 2.50
C LYS A 110 -11.23 6.72 3.70
N GLU A 111 -11.57 7.81 4.35
CA GLU A 111 -12.49 7.83 5.49
C GLU A 111 -13.83 7.14 5.19
N ARG A 112 -14.42 7.34 3.98
CA ARG A 112 -15.66 6.65 3.58
C ARG A 112 -15.53 5.12 3.54
N THR A 113 -14.33 4.61 3.27
CA THR A 113 -14.06 3.16 3.22
C THR A 113 -14.02 2.58 4.63
N ILE A 114 -13.48 3.35 5.58
CA ILE A 114 -13.49 3.00 7.00
C ILE A 114 -14.93 2.94 7.54
N GLY A 115 -15.76 3.95 7.24
CA GLY A 115 -17.15 3.97 7.70
C GLY A 115 -18.05 2.87 7.11
N ARG A 116 -17.58 2.13 6.09
CA ARG A 116 -18.28 1.00 5.44
C ARG A 116 -17.46 -0.29 5.51
N LEU A 117 -16.63 -0.43 6.54
CA LEU A 117 -15.71 -1.54 6.67
C LEU A 117 -16.44 -2.89 6.72
N ASN A 118 -15.99 -3.83 5.89
CA ASN A 118 -16.48 -5.20 5.85
C ASN A 118 -15.32 -6.17 5.54
N PRO A 119 -15.49 -7.49 5.75
CA PRO A 119 -14.41 -8.45 5.54
C PRO A 119 -13.82 -8.42 4.12
N GLN A 120 -14.68 -8.25 3.10
CA GLN A 120 -14.22 -8.16 1.71
C GLN A 120 -13.29 -6.96 1.47
N THR A 121 -13.62 -5.81 2.06
CA THR A 121 -12.82 -4.59 2.00
C THR A 121 -11.46 -4.80 2.67
N VAL A 122 -11.44 -5.43 3.84
CA VAL A 122 -10.20 -5.74 4.56
C VAL A 122 -9.35 -6.75 3.78
N GLY A 123 -9.94 -7.78 3.17
CA GLY A 123 -9.22 -8.70 2.29
C GLY A 123 -8.54 -7.99 1.12
N ASN A 124 -9.23 -7.04 0.47
CA ASN A 124 -8.65 -6.22 -0.59
C ASN A 124 -7.52 -5.29 -0.10
N ILE A 125 -7.60 -4.82 1.14
CA ILE A 125 -6.53 -4.05 1.78
C ILE A 125 -5.32 -4.95 2.04
N LEU A 126 -5.53 -6.17 2.57
CA LEU A 126 -4.46 -7.13 2.83
C LEU A 126 -3.73 -7.56 1.55
N LEU A 127 -4.44 -7.71 0.42
CA LEU A 127 -3.79 -7.94 -0.88
C LEU A 127 -2.76 -6.87 -1.22
N LYS A 128 -3.09 -5.59 -0.95
CA LYS A 128 -2.20 -4.45 -1.21
C LYS A 128 -1.04 -4.40 -0.21
N ILE A 129 -1.33 -4.62 1.07
CA ILE A 129 -0.30 -4.61 2.12
C ILE A 129 0.70 -5.73 1.87
N ASN A 130 0.23 -6.95 1.57
CA ASN A 130 1.09 -8.09 1.32
C ASN A 130 2.04 -7.82 0.16
N SER A 131 1.53 -7.33 -0.98
CA SER A 131 2.38 -6.97 -2.13
C SER A 131 3.40 -5.88 -1.83
N LYS A 132 3.03 -4.86 -1.04
CA LYS A 132 3.94 -3.76 -0.63
C LYS A 132 5.06 -4.23 0.30
N MET A 133 4.79 -5.26 1.10
CA MET A 133 5.72 -5.88 2.03
C MET A 133 6.50 -7.04 1.38
N ASN A 134 6.64 -7.05 0.05
CA ASN A 134 7.29 -8.11 -0.73
C ASN A 134 6.69 -9.51 -0.56
N GLY A 135 5.43 -9.62 -0.12
CA GLY A 135 4.67 -10.86 -0.17
C GLY A 135 4.19 -11.19 -1.59
N THR A 136 3.84 -12.46 -1.82
CA THR A 136 3.28 -12.96 -3.08
C THR A 136 1.85 -13.43 -2.86
N ASN A 137 0.87 -12.78 -3.50
CA ASN A 137 -0.53 -13.14 -3.31
C ASN A 137 -0.89 -14.42 -4.07
N HIS A 138 -0.47 -14.53 -5.33
CA HIS A 138 -0.79 -15.65 -6.21
C HIS A 138 0.27 -15.78 -7.30
N ARG A 139 0.24 -16.91 -8.01
CA ARG A 139 1.04 -17.16 -9.22
C ARG A 139 0.21 -17.90 -10.26
N LEU A 140 0.66 -17.86 -11.52
CA LEU A 140 0.12 -18.76 -12.53
C LEU A 140 0.33 -20.22 -12.13
N SER A 141 -0.66 -21.06 -12.42
CA SER A 141 -0.52 -22.51 -12.27
C SER A 141 0.68 -22.99 -13.10
N PRO A 142 1.50 -23.94 -12.60
CA PRO A 142 2.61 -24.51 -13.37
C PRO A 142 2.21 -24.97 -14.78
N ASN A 143 1.00 -25.50 -14.93
CA ASN A 143 0.48 -26.00 -16.21
C ASN A 143 0.04 -24.88 -17.18
N SER A 144 -0.20 -23.68 -16.66
CA SER A 144 -0.61 -22.50 -17.46
C SER A 144 0.55 -21.53 -17.70
N ARG A 145 1.75 -21.84 -17.20
CA ARG A 145 2.93 -20.98 -17.33
C ARG A 145 3.46 -21.05 -18.77
N PRO A 146 3.61 -19.90 -19.47
CA PRO A 146 4.17 -19.87 -20.82
C PRO A 146 5.53 -20.54 -20.92
N LEU A 147 5.78 -21.26 -22.02
CA LEU A 147 7.05 -21.98 -22.24
C LEU A 147 8.28 -21.07 -22.15
N ILE A 148 8.15 -19.81 -22.57
CA ILE A 148 9.23 -18.81 -22.52
C ILE A 148 9.73 -18.55 -21.08
N MET A 149 8.86 -18.74 -20.08
CA MET A 149 9.19 -18.58 -18.66
C MET A 149 9.81 -19.83 -18.04
N LYS A 150 10.13 -20.89 -18.80
CA LYS A 150 10.87 -22.07 -18.30
C LYS A 150 12.37 -21.80 -18.10
N ARG A 151 12.88 -20.75 -18.75
CA ARG A 151 14.23 -20.19 -18.56
C ARG A 151 14.13 -18.82 -17.89
N PRO A 152 15.22 -18.26 -17.33
CA PRO A 152 15.21 -16.90 -16.81
C PRO A 152 14.62 -15.92 -17.83
N CYS A 153 13.54 -15.24 -17.45
CA CYS A 153 12.78 -14.34 -18.30
C CYS A 153 12.30 -13.17 -17.43
N MET A 154 12.46 -11.95 -17.95
CA MET A 154 11.99 -10.73 -17.32
C MET A 154 10.84 -10.16 -18.13
N ILE A 155 9.71 -9.91 -17.47
CA ILE A 155 8.55 -9.23 -18.07
C ILE A 155 8.66 -7.75 -17.76
N MET A 156 8.60 -6.92 -18.79
CA MET A 156 8.63 -5.47 -18.65
C MET A 156 7.33 -4.86 -19.18
N GLY A 157 6.86 -3.81 -18.51
CA GLY A 157 5.77 -2.95 -18.98
C GLY A 157 6.25 -1.52 -19.02
N ALA A 158 5.86 -0.76 -20.04
CA ALA A 158 6.21 0.64 -20.19
C ALA A 158 4.96 1.45 -20.56
N ASP A 159 4.85 2.65 -20.00
CA ASP A 159 3.78 3.60 -20.29
C ASP A 159 4.32 5.04 -20.28
N VAL A 160 3.69 5.91 -21.08
CA VAL A 160 3.94 7.35 -21.06
C VAL A 160 2.62 8.05 -20.84
N THR A 161 2.51 8.77 -19.73
CA THR A 161 1.34 9.59 -19.42
C THR A 161 1.59 11.04 -19.82
N HIS A 162 0.80 11.56 -20.75
CA HIS A 162 0.82 12.96 -21.14
C HIS A 162 -0.09 13.80 -20.23
N PRO A 163 0.26 15.08 -19.97
CA PRO A 163 -0.64 16.01 -19.29
C PRO A 163 -1.89 16.33 -20.15
N SER A 164 -2.83 17.09 -19.57
CA SER A 164 -3.95 17.64 -20.34
C SER A 164 -3.44 18.42 -21.58
N PRO A 165 -4.13 18.38 -22.74
CA PRO A 165 -3.72 19.14 -23.93
C PRO A 165 -3.49 20.64 -23.69
N ASP A 166 -4.18 21.20 -22.69
CA ASP A 166 -4.07 22.62 -22.32
C ASP A 166 -2.86 22.95 -21.43
N ALA A 167 -2.21 21.93 -20.85
CA ALA A 167 -1.10 22.09 -19.91
C ALA A 167 0.26 21.95 -20.63
N ARG A 168 0.65 23.02 -21.34
CA ARG A 168 1.85 23.04 -22.19
C ARG A 168 3.19 22.95 -21.44
N ASP A 169 3.22 23.39 -20.18
CA ASP A 169 4.44 23.45 -19.36
C ASP A 169 4.60 22.29 -18.38
N ILE A 170 3.74 21.27 -18.45
CA ILE A 170 3.83 20.08 -17.61
C ILE A 170 4.54 18.97 -18.42
N PRO A 171 5.64 18.38 -17.93
CA PRO A 171 6.31 17.31 -18.65
C PRO A 171 5.44 16.04 -18.70
N SER A 172 5.70 15.20 -19.69
CA SER A 172 5.14 13.84 -19.73
C SER A 172 5.86 12.95 -18.72
N VAL A 173 5.18 11.95 -18.18
CA VAL A 173 5.82 11.00 -17.25
C VAL A 173 5.98 9.66 -17.95
N ALA A 174 7.22 9.21 -18.12
CA ALA A 174 7.54 7.87 -18.61
C ALA A 174 7.82 6.95 -17.44
N ALA A 175 7.20 5.77 -17.41
CA ALA A 175 7.41 4.76 -16.37
C ALA A 175 7.63 3.37 -16.98
N VAL A 176 8.59 2.64 -16.43
CA VAL A 176 8.89 1.25 -16.78
C VAL A 176 8.86 0.40 -15.52
N THR A 177 8.17 -0.73 -15.58
CA THR A 177 8.22 -1.78 -14.56
C THR A 177 8.89 -3.02 -15.12
N ALA A 178 9.61 -3.75 -14.26
CA ALA A 178 10.29 -4.99 -14.64
C ALA A 178 10.14 -6.03 -13.52
N SER A 179 9.74 -7.25 -13.89
CA SER A 179 9.60 -8.34 -12.94
C SER A 179 10.97 -8.76 -12.42
N HIS A 180 11.10 -9.00 -11.11
CA HIS A 180 12.36 -9.45 -10.51
C HIS A 180 12.29 -10.83 -9.85
N ASP A 181 11.15 -11.52 -9.95
CA ASP A 181 10.97 -12.88 -9.46
C ASP A 181 10.54 -13.85 -10.59
N PRO A 182 10.84 -15.16 -10.47
CA PRO A 182 10.47 -16.12 -11.50
C PRO A 182 8.97 -16.27 -11.76
N ASN A 183 8.08 -15.89 -10.84
CA ASN A 183 6.63 -15.98 -11.06
C ASN A 183 6.07 -14.74 -11.76
N ALA A 184 6.89 -13.73 -12.03
CA ALA A 184 6.50 -12.44 -12.57
C ALA A 184 5.35 -11.79 -11.79
N PHE A 185 5.43 -11.86 -10.45
CA PHE A 185 4.48 -11.24 -9.53
C PHE A 185 5.05 -9.95 -8.92
N GLN A 186 6.36 -9.91 -8.63
CA GLN A 186 7.03 -8.78 -8.01
C GLN A 186 7.76 -7.94 -9.08
N TYR A 187 7.59 -6.63 -9.01
CA TYR A 187 8.11 -5.70 -10.01
C TYR A 187 8.85 -4.55 -9.33
N ASN A 188 9.96 -4.15 -9.92
CA ASN A 188 10.59 -2.86 -9.63
C ASN A 188 10.09 -1.82 -10.64
N ILE A 189 10.16 -0.54 -10.26
CA ILE A 189 9.75 0.58 -11.11
C ILE A 189 10.89 1.58 -11.29
N CYS A 190 10.99 2.13 -12.49
CA CYS A 190 11.77 3.32 -12.79
C CYS A 190 10.85 4.33 -13.52
N TRP A 191 10.95 5.61 -13.18
CA TRP A 191 10.15 6.67 -13.83
C TRP A 191 11.00 7.91 -14.09
N ARG A 192 10.62 8.69 -15.10
CA ARG A 192 11.25 9.94 -15.50
C ARG A 192 10.19 10.98 -15.90
N LEU A 193 10.53 12.26 -15.68
CA LEU A 193 9.83 13.43 -16.21
C LEU A 193 10.48 13.85 -17.53
#